data_AF-A0A9N7MVD6-F1
#
_entry.id   AF-A0A9N7MVD6-F1
#
_cell.length_a   1.000
_cell.length_b   1.000
_cell.length_c   1.000
_cell.angle_alpha   90.00
_cell.angle_beta   90.00
_cell.angle_gamma   90.00
#
_symmetry.space_group_name_H-M   'P 1'
#
loop_
_entity.id
_entity.type
_entity.pdbx_description
1 polymer ?
#
loop_
_entity_poly.entity_id
_entity_poly.type
_entity_poly.pdbx_seq_one_letter_code
_entity_poly.pdbx_strand_id
1 'polypeptide(L)'
;MTNQYSSAVAQEKTYLTLMAMRQGEKESLRKYIARYNQACLEIPSAVDEVKAGGLIRSLRAGPCRNSLAKTPAHTYDEVLRRCRKYINLEETEAEFAKLEELGRGESRKEKS
;
A
#
# COMPACT_ATOMS: atom_id res chain seq x y z
N MET A 1 40.05 10.25 -10.03
CA MET A 1 39.40 8.93 -9.88
C MET A 1 38.04 9.17 -9.27
N THR A 2 36.97 8.87 -9.99
CA THR A 2 35.59 9.27 -9.66
C THR A 2 34.96 8.33 -8.63
N ASN A 3 34.34 8.91 -7.60
CA ASN A 3 33.62 8.26 -6.51
C ASN A 3 32.55 7.28 -7.03
N GLN A 4 32.83 5.98 -6.97
CA GLN A 4 31.84 4.91 -7.24
C GLN A 4 31.35 4.21 -5.96
N TYR A 5 31.94 4.51 -4.80
CA TYR A 5 31.55 3.88 -3.52
C TYR A 5 30.27 4.48 -2.92
N SER A 6 30.03 5.78 -3.09
CA SER A 6 28.84 6.43 -2.52
C SER A 6 27.53 6.06 -3.21
N SER A 7 27.55 5.76 -4.52
CA SER A 7 26.36 5.37 -5.28
C SER A 7 25.90 3.95 -4.96
N ALA A 8 26.83 2.99 -4.83
CA ALA A 8 26.51 1.61 -4.51
C ALA A 8 25.93 1.46 -3.09
N VAL A 9 26.55 2.12 -2.10
CA VAL A 9 26.07 2.12 -0.69
C VAL A 9 24.70 2.81 -0.57
N ALA A 10 24.45 3.86 -1.35
CA ALA A 10 23.14 4.50 -1.37
C ALA A 10 22.07 3.57 -1.97
N GLN A 11 22.35 2.94 -3.12
CA GLN A 11 21.42 1.99 -3.76
C GLN A 11 21.07 0.79 -2.88
N GLU A 12 22.06 0.23 -2.17
CA GLU A 12 21.86 -0.89 -1.24
C GLU A 12 20.95 -0.48 -0.06
N LYS A 13 21.18 0.70 0.53
CA LYS A 13 20.33 1.25 1.60
C LYS A 13 18.89 1.44 1.15
N THR A 14 18.67 1.91 -0.09
CA THR A 14 17.31 2.14 -0.59
C THR A 14 16.58 0.81 -0.87
N TYR A 15 17.26 -0.21 -1.41
CA TYR A 15 16.66 -1.54 -1.60
C TYR A 15 16.28 -2.22 -0.28
N LEU A 16 17.15 -2.12 0.73
CA LEU A 16 16.87 -2.59 2.09
C LEU A 16 15.66 -1.85 2.68
N THR A 17 15.52 -0.55 2.38
CA THR A 17 14.38 0.25 2.81
C THR A 17 13.07 -0.28 2.21
N LEU A 18 13.01 -0.57 0.90
CA LEU A 18 11.83 -1.20 0.27
C LEU A 18 11.48 -2.54 0.93
N MET A 19 12.47 -3.39 1.18
CA MET A 19 12.25 -4.71 1.79
C MET A 19 11.82 -4.64 3.26
N ALA A 20 12.18 -3.56 3.97
CA ALA A 20 11.78 -3.32 5.34
C ALA A 20 10.39 -2.68 5.48
N MET A 21 9.83 -2.11 4.41
CA MET A 21 8.50 -1.49 4.46
C MET A 21 7.44 -2.49 4.91
N ARG A 22 6.54 -2.08 5.79
CA ARG A 22 5.35 -2.82 6.19
C ARG A 22 4.17 -1.86 6.23
N GLN A 23 3.00 -2.35 5.86
CA GLN A 23 1.75 -1.63 6.08
C GLN A 23 1.47 -1.58 7.59
N GLY A 24 1.30 -0.38 8.13
CA GLY A 24 0.95 -0.20 9.54
C GLY A 24 -0.45 -0.70 9.88
N GLU A 25 -0.69 -1.07 11.14
CA GLU A 25 -2.00 -1.62 11.58
C GLU A 25 -3.17 -0.65 11.35
N LYS A 26 -2.92 0.65 11.57
CA LYS A 26 -3.89 1.73 11.38
C LYS A 26 -3.70 2.47 10.05
N GLU A 27 -2.84 1.96 9.18
CA GLU A 27 -2.53 2.57 7.90
C GLU A 27 -3.47 2.06 6.81
N SER A 28 -4.23 2.98 6.20
CA SER A 28 -5.10 2.66 5.07
C SER A 28 -4.28 2.16 3.88
N LEU A 29 -4.90 1.32 3.05
CA LEU A 29 -4.23 0.78 1.86
C LEU A 29 -3.74 1.90 0.93
N ARG A 30 -4.51 2.99 0.79
CA ARG A 30 -4.12 4.15 -0.03
C ARG A 30 -2.83 4.81 0.47
N LYS A 31 -2.73 5.08 1.77
CA LYS A 31 -1.54 5.72 2.36
C LYS A 31 -0.31 4.82 2.20
N TYR A 32 -0.49 3.53 2.44
CA TYR A 32 0.57 2.55 2.28
C TYR A 32 1.12 2.50 0.84
N ILE A 33 0.22 2.35 -0.14
CA ILE A 33 0.59 2.28 -1.56
C ILE A 33 1.29 3.57 -2.02
N ALA A 34 0.86 4.74 -1.53
CA ALA A 34 1.52 6.00 -1.83
C ALA A 34 2.97 6.03 -1.33
N ARG A 35 3.22 5.61 -0.08
CA ARG A 35 4.59 5.53 0.46
C ARG A 35 5.44 4.52 -0.30
N TYR A 36 4.88 3.36 -0.62
CA TYR A 36 5.61 2.31 -1.34
C TYR A 36 5.97 2.76 -2.76
N ASN A 37 5.06 3.43 -3.46
CA ASN A 37 5.34 4.04 -4.77
C ASN A 37 6.45 5.08 -4.69
N GLN A 38 6.45 5.93 -3.66
CA GLN A 38 7.50 6.93 -3.46
C GLN A 38 8.88 6.27 -3.30
N ALA A 39 8.97 5.21 -2.48
CA ALA A 39 10.21 4.46 -2.31
C ALA A 39 10.67 3.77 -3.63
N CYS A 40 9.74 3.30 -4.45
CA CYS A 40 10.06 2.76 -5.77
C CYS A 40 10.63 3.82 -6.74
N LEU A 41 10.21 5.08 -6.64
CA LEU A 41 10.75 6.18 -7.47
C LEU A 41 12.20 6.53 -7.08
N GLU A 42 12.54 6.36 -5.81
CA GLU A 42 13.92 6.54 -5.30
C GLU A 42 14.86 5.40 -5.75
N ILE A 43 14.31 4.31 -6.31
CA ILE A 43 15.07 3.16 -6.81
C ILE A 43 14.67 2.83 -8.26
N PRO A 44 15.07 3.66 -9.24
CA PRO A 44 14.73 3.42 -10.64
C PRO A 44 15.25 2.09 -11.18
N SER A 45 16.35 1.56 -10.60
CA SER A 45 16.97 0.29 -10.98
C SER A 45 16.22 -0.96 -10.49
N ALA A 46 15.22 -0.83 -9.62
CA ALA A 46 14.45 -1.98 -9.15
C ALA A 46 13.53 -2.50 -10.27
N VAL A 47 13.71 -3.79 -10.61
CA VAL A 47 12.86 -4.48 -11.59
C VAL A 47 11.44 -4.70 -11.04
N ASP A 48 10.46 -4.78 -11.93
CA ASP A 48 9.04 -4.83 -11.55
C ASP A 48 8.68 -6.03 -10.69
N GLU A 49 9.30 -7.19 -10.90
CA GLU A 49 9.07 -8.38 -10.09
C GLU A 49 9.48 -8.17 -8.62
N VAL A 50 10.57 -7.45 -8.40
CA VAL A 50 11.03 -7.10 -7.06
C VAL A 50 10.06 -6.11 -6.41
N LYS A 51 9.64 -5.08 -7.16
CA LYS A 51 8.67 -4.09 -6.67
C LYS A 51 7.34 -4.76 -6.30
N ALA A 52 6.84 -5.64 -7.17
CA ALA A 52 5.62 -6.42 -6.96
C ALA A 52 5.74 -7.35 -5.75
N GLY A 53 6.79 -8.18 -5.70
CA GLY A 53 7.01 -9.13 -4.61
C GLY A 53 7.23 -8.44 -3.27
N GLY A 54 7.95 -7.32 -3.26
CA GLY A 54 8.13 -6.49 -2.08
C GLY A 54 6.79 -5.95 -1.57
N LEU A 55 5.94 -5.41 -2.46
CA LEU A 55 4.63 -4.87 -2.11
C LEU A 55 3.72 -5.96 -1.52
N ILE A 56 3.62 -7.12 -2.18
CA ILE A 56 2.77 -8.23 -1.73
C ILE A 56 3.19 -8.73 -0.33
N ARG A 57 4.50 -8.85 -0.08
CA ARG A 57 5.03 -9.34 1.22
C ARG A 57 4.86 -8.34 2.35
N SER A 58 4.78 -7.06 2.04
CA SER A 58 4.75 -5.97 3.01
C SER A 58 3.33 -5.50 3.36
N LEU A 59 2.33 -5.91 2.58
CA LEU A 59 0.92 -5.71 2.91
C LEU A 59 0.53 -6.45 4.20
N ARG A 60 -0.36 -5.84 4.97
CA ARG A 60 -1.00 -6.54 6.09
C ARG A 60 -1.94 -7.63 5.58
N ALA A 61 -2.25 -8.61 6.41
CA ALA A 61 -3.29 -9.59 6.10
C ALA A 61 -4.63 -8.88 5.85
N GLY A 62 -5.31 -9.23 4.76
CA GLY A 62 -6.55 -8.57 4.38
C GLY A 62 -6.97 -8.88 2.94
N PRO A 63 -8.12 -8.33 2.49
CA PRO A 63 -8.71 -8.66 1.19
C PRO A 63 -7.76 -8.47 0.01
N CYS A 64 -7.00 -7.37 0.01
CA CYS A 64 -6.03 -7.06 -1.04
C CYS A 64 -4.89 -8.11 -1.10
N ARG A 65 -4.23 -8.39 0.02
CA ARG A 65 -3.16 -9.41 0.09
C ARG A 65 -3.68 -10.79 -0.28
N ASN A 66 -4.88 -11.14 0.18
CA ASN A 66 -5.51 -12.43 -0.11
C ASN A 66 -5.82 -12.59 -1.61
N SER A 67 -6.29 -11.53 -2.28
CA SER A 67 -6.50 -11.53 -3.72
C SER A 67 -5.19 -11.73 -4.50
N LEU A 68 -4.12 -11.05 -4.09
CA LEU A 68 -2.79 -11.17 -4.70
C LEU A 68 -2.16 -12.55 -4.46
N ALA A 69 -2.46 -13.20 -3.33
CA ALA A 69 -2.00 -14.56 -3.05
C ALA A 69 -2.76 -15.63 -3.85
N LYS A 70 -4.08 -15.47 -4.04
CA LYS A 70 -4.93 -16.42 -4.79
C LYS A 70 -4.64 -16.39 -6.28
N THR A 71 -4.40 -15.21 -6.82
CA THR A 71 -4.04 -15.02 -8.22
C THR A 71 -2.72 -14.28 -8.20
N PRO A 72 -1.57 -14.92 -8.43
CA PRO A 72 -0.31 -14.21 -8.49
C PRO A 72 -0.36 -13.07 -9.52
N ALA A 73 0.31 -11.97 -9.23
CA ALA A 73 0.54 -10.88 -10.17
C ALA A 73 2.04 -10.81 -10.44
N HIS A 74 2.42 -10.79 -11.71
CA HIS A 74 3.84 -10.84 -12.11
C HIS A 74 4.41 -9.45 -12.42
N THR A 75 3.54 -8.45 -12.61
CA THR A 75 3.94 -7.08 -12.91
C THR A 75 3.54 -6.13 -11.80
N TYR A 76 4.34 -5.06 -11.63
CA TYR A 76 4.05 -4.05 -10.63
C TYR A 76 2.74 -3.31 -10.92
N ASP A 77 2.46 -3.02 -12.19
CA ASP A 77 1.19 -2.42 -12.63
C ASP A 77 -0.03 -3.27 -12.22
N GLU A 78 0.05 -4.58 -12.41
CA GLU A 78 -1.05 -5.48 -12.04
C GLU A 78 -1.33 -5.48 -10.54
N VAL A 79 -0.27 -5.48 -9.73
CA VAL A 79 -0.41 -5.33 -8.29
C VAL A 79 -1.11 -4.02 -7.95
N LEU A 80 -0.67 -2.90 -8.53
CA LEU A 80 -1.25 -1.57 -8.27
C LEU A 80 -2.72 -1.48 -8.69
N ARG A 81 -3.08 -2.03 -9.86
CA ARG A 81 -4.45 -2.04 -10.36
C ARG A 81 -5.39 -2.79 -9.43
N ARG A 82 -4.94 -3.92 -8.87
CA ARG A 82 -5.74 -4.67 -7.89
C ARG A 82 -5.81 -3.95 -6.56
N CYS A 83 -4.70 -3.39 -6.08
CA CYS A 83 -4.70 -2.56 -4.88
C CYS A 83 -5.69 -1.39 -4.99
N ARG A 84 -5.79 -0.76 -6.17
CA ARG A 84 -6.74 0.33 -6.44
C ARG A 84 -8.20 -0.10 -6.23
N LYS A 85 -8.58 -1.30 -6.67
CA LYS A 85 -9.93 -1.83 -6.45
C LYS A 85 -10.26 -1.94 -4.96
N TYR A 86 -9.29 -2.40 -4.16
CA TYR A 86 -9.47 -2.52 -2.72
C TYR A 86 -9.38 -1.19 -1.97
N ILE A 87 -8.62 -0.21 -2.48
CA ILE A 87 -8.65 1.17 -1.97
C ILE A 87 -10.07 1.74 -2.12
N ASN A 88 -10.66 1.61 -3.31
CA ASN A 88 -12.01 2.11 -3.54
C ASN A 88 -13.03 1.40 -2.64
N LEU A 89 -12.90 0.08 -2.46
CA LEU A 89 -13.76 -0.68 -1.55
C LEU A 89 -13.64 -0.19 -0.09
N GLU A 90 -12.41 -0.08 0.43
CA GLU A 90 -12.14 0.39 1.81
C GLU A 90 -12.75 1.78 2.05
N GLU A 91 -12.72 2.65 1.04
CA GLU A 91 -13.25 4.01 1.13
C GLU A 91 -14.76 4.07 1.04
N THR A 92 -15.36 3.30 0.14
CA THR A 92 -16.82 3.17 0.05
C THR A 92 -17.39 2.58 1.34
N GLU A 93 -16.76 1.55 1.92
CA GLU A 93 -17.16 1.00 3.22
C GLU A 93 -17.05 2.03 4.36
N ALA A 94 -15.97 2.82 4.37
CA ALA A 94 -15.79 3.89 5.36
C ALA A 94 -16.83 5.01 5.21
N GLU A 95 -17.22 5.36 3.98
CA GLU A 95 -18.29 6.32 3.71
C GLU A 95 -19.64 5.84 4.21
N PHE A 96 -20.00 4.58 3.94
CA PHE A 96 -21.24 3.97 4.44
C PHE A 96 -21.27 3.93 5.97
N ALA A 97 -20.18 3.51 6.62
CA ALA A 97 -20.08 3.50 8.08
C ALA A 97 -20.30 4.89 8.68
N LYS A 98 -19.71 5.93 8.07
CA LYS A 98 -19.89 7.32 8.51
C LYS A 98 -21.34 7.81 8.37
N LEU A 99 -22.03 7.44 7.28
CA LEU A 99 -23.43 7.78 7.08
C LEU A 99 -24.35 7.09 8.12
N GLU A 100 -24.09 5.82 8.44
CA GLU A 100 -24.83 5.12 9.48
C GLU A 100 -24.65 5.75 10.87
N GLU A 101 -23.43 6.17 11.21
CA GLU A 101 -23.15 6.87 12.47
C GLU A 101 -23.89 8.21 12.59
N LEU A 102 -23.95 8.97 11.48
CA LEU A 102 -24.69 10.23 11.43
C LEU A 102 -26.20 10.02 11.66
N GLY A 103 -26.80 9.04 10.99
CA GLY A 103 -28.23 8.73 11.17
C GLY A 103 -28.57 8.26 12.60
N ARG A 104 -27.66 7.54 13.27
CA ARG A 104 -27.82 7.16 14.69
C ARG A 104 -27.69 8.36 15.64
N GLY A 105 -26.85 9.34 15.30
CA GLY A 105 -26.67 10.58 16.07
C GLY A 105 -27.91 11.49 16.02
N GLU A 106 -28.60 11.54 14.89
CA GLU A 106 -29.82 12.34 14.70
C GLU A 106 -31.01 11.74 15.47
N SER A 107 -31.19 10.42 15.43
CA SER A 107 -32.23 9.71 16.19
C SER A 107 -32.12 9.85 17.73
N ARG A 108 -30.93 10.23 18.25
CA ARG A 108 -30.75 10.53 19.69
C ARG A 108 -31.08 11.98 20.05
N LYS A 109 -31.00 12.92 19.12
CA LYS A 109 -31.30 14.34 19.38
C LYS A 109 -32.80 14.64 19.32
N GLU A 110 -33.57 13.86 18.56
CA GLU A 110 -35.04 14.00 18.49
C GLU A 110 -35.80 13.43 19.70
N LYS A 111 -35.13 12.66 20.57
CA LYS A 111 -35.75 12.03 21.75
C LYS A 111 -35.39 12.70 23.08
N SER A 112 -34.80 13.89 23.07
CA SER A 112 -34.35 14.60 24.27
C SER A 112 -34.99 15.96 24.44
#